data_AF-G2YGV0-F1
#
_entry.id   AF-G2YGV0-F1
#
_cell.length_a   1.000
_cell.length_b   1.000
_cell.length_c   1.000
_cell.angle_alpha   90.00
_cell.angle_beta   90.00
_cell.angle_gamma   90.00
#
_symmetry.space_group_name_H-M   'P 1'
#
loop_
_entity.id
_entity.type
_entity.pdbx_description
1 polymer ?
#
loop_
_entity_poly.entity_id
_entity_poly.type
_entity_poly.pdbx_seq_one_letter_code
_entity_poly.pdbx_strand_id
1 'polypeptide(L)'
;MDIKPTKELLYAMAVVIVTIVYFAFTMAPTAKTTKVIEPTKTTKINPLPKKLKCFRIRGIPIETTKKSLEEELMRCLPTYGSDCSITLARSSSTRLMATLNSFETPNLSYTIDHDFLGVTPLFEGDEPFVDIVFVPGLGSHPIGSFKAKHKDYVWIRDSLPTDISSARILAYGYDTSILDRNAKQSISDLAKAFLSSVIAFRSATKASQRPLIFVAHSLGGLLVKEALYIAMISGKNPDNVDFFKSSYGLMFFGVPNLGLNNKALMQIVAGGLNEQMIKDLQVADEDHEPTQFLSTIKQNFKQCCKRGQFQIRSYYEQKETQMVRKLDNGSLVKDGPLCFMVSKSSACQIGV
;
A
#
# COMPACT_ATOMS: atom_id res chain seq x y z
N MET A 1 16.08 22.00 -2.13
CA MET A 1 17.43 21.51 -1.77
C MET A 1 17.63 20.14 -2.38
N ASP A 2 18.83 19.76 -2.78
CA ASP A 2 19.13 18.36 -3.07
C ASP A 2 19.28 17.61 -1.73
N ILE A 3 18.58 16.48 -1.57
CA ILE A 3 18.74 15.64 -0.38
C ILE A 3 20.13 15.03 -0.43
N LYS A 4 21.02 15.46 0.48
CA LYS A 4 22.28 14.76 0.69
C LYS A 4 22.00 13.43 1.37
N PRO A 5 22.57 12.31 0.90
CA PRO A 5 22.46 11.03 1.59
C PRO A 5 22.98 11.18 3.02
N THR A 6 22.11 10.96 4.01
CA THR A 6 22.51 10.94 5.41
C THR A 6 22.57 9.50 5.90
N LYS A 7 23.33 9.24 6.98
CA LYS A 7 23.43 7.90 7.56
C LYS A 7 22.06 7.43 8.07
N GLU A 8 21.24 8.35 8.54
CA GLU A 8 19.89 8.13 9.07
C GLU A 8 18.93 7.66 7.97
N LEU A 9 19.00 8.24 6.77
CA LEU A 9 18.17 7.81 5.64
C LEU A 9 18.54 6.41 5.14
N LEU A 10 19.84 6.11 5.06
CA LEU A 10 20.31 4.76 4.69
C LEU A 10 19.96 3.73 5.78
N TYR A 11 20.08 4.10 7.05
CA TYR A 11 19.65 3.28 8.18
C TYR A 11 18.15 3.00 8.13
N ALA A 12 17.32 4.02 7.95
CA ALA A 12 15.87 3.84 7.82
C ALA A 12 15.53 2.89 6.66
N MET A 13 16.23 3.03 5.53
CA MET A 13 16.05 2.09 4.41
C MET A 13 16.42 0.65 4.79
N ALA A 14 17.56 0.45 5.45
CA ALA A 14 18.02 -0.87 5.87
C ALA A 14 17.05 -1.52 6.88
N VAL A 15 16.57 -0.77 7.86
CA VAL A 15 15.61 -1.25 8.85
C VAL A 15 14.31 -1.68 8.18
N VAL A 16 13.73 -0.87 7.30
CA VAL A 16 12.52 -1.25 6.55
C VAL A 16 12.71 -2.58 5.81
N ILE A 17 13.87 -2.77 5.17
CA ILE A 17 14.18 -4.02 4.45
C ILE A 17 14.25 -5.20 5.42
N VAL A 18 14.97 -5.05 6.54
CA VAL A 18 15.10 -6.10 7.56
C VAL A 18 13.73 -6.46 8.15
N THR A 19 12.90 -5.47 8.49
CA THR A 19 11.56 -5.71 9.05
C THR A 19 10.64 -6.39 8.04
N ILE A 20 10.70 -6.01 6.74
CA ILE A 20 9.95 -6.70 5.67
C ILE A 20 10.38 -8.16 5.55
N VAL A 21 11.70 -8.40 5.49
CA VAL A 21 12.26 -9.76 5.38
C VAL A 21 11.85 -10.59 6.60
N TYR A 22 12.05 -10.06 7.81
CA TYR A 22 11.64 -10.71 9.05
C TYR A 22 10.16 -11.07 9.02
N PHE A 23 9.28 -10.13 8.68
CA PHE A 23 7.84 -10.38 8.58
C PHE A 23 7.52 -11.45 7.52
N ALA A 24 8.16 -11.40 6.35
CA ALA A 24 7.99 -12.37 5.29
C ALA A 24 8.43 -13.79 5.69
N PHE A 25 9.42 -13.95 6.56
CA PHE A 25 9.88 -15.27 7.03
C PHE A 25 9.17 -15.78 8.29
N THR A 26 8.72 -14.88 9.17
CA THR A 26 8.19 -15.26 10.49
C THR A 26 6.67 -15.15 10.61
N MET A 27 6.05 -14.30 9.79
CA MET A 27 4.61 -13.99 9.87
C MET A 27 3.86 -14.26 8.56
N ALA A 28 4.57 -14.50 7.45
CA ALA A 28 3.98 -15.08 6.25
C ALA A 28 3.86 -16.61 6.39
N PRO A 29 2.85 -17.24 5.78
CA PRO A 29 2.59 -18.67 5.98
C PRO A 29 3.75 -19.55 5.51
N THR A 30 4.14 -20.53 6.32
CA THR A 30 4.64 -21.80 5.78
C THR A 30 3.47 -22.52 5.12
N ALA A 31 3.66 -22.97 3.88
CA ALA A 31 2.64 -23.70 3.14
C ALA A 31 2.22 -24.94 3.95
N LYS A 32 1.03 -24.92 4.53
CA LYS A 32 0.36 -26.15 4.98
C LYS A 32 -0.49 -26.65 3.84
N THR A 33 -0.17 -27.85 3.37
CA THR A 33 -0.97 -28.66 2.46
C THR A 33 -2.37 -28.80 3.05
N THR A 34 -3.36 -28.11 2.48
CA THR A 34 -4.75 -28.29 2.88
C THR A 34 -5.17 -29.68 2.42
N LYS A 35 -5.25 -30.64 3.35
CA LYS A 35 -5.90 -31.93 3.08
C LYS A 35 -7.35 -31.65 2.68
N VAL A 36 -7.76 -32.21 1.55
CA VAL A 36 -9.15 -32.25 1.11
C VAL A 36 -9.95 -32.96 2.21
N ILE A 37 -10.85 -32.23 2.86
CA ILE A 37 -11.80 -32.80 3.81
C ILE A 37 -13.02 -33.21 2.98
N GLU A 38 -13.29 -34.51 2.89
CA GLU A 38 -14.50 -35.05 2.29
C GLU A 38 -15.76 -34.61 3.07
N PRO A 39 -16.90 -34.43 2.40
CA PRO A 39 -18.09 -33.87 3.03
C PRO A 39 -18.83 -34.92 3.86
N THR A 40 -18.65 -34.90 5.19
CA THR A 40 -19.55 -35.59 6.12
C THR A 40 -20.61 -34.65 6.70
N LYS A 41 -21.81 -35.23 6.84
CA LYS A 41 -23.13 -34.60 6.97
C LYS A 41 -23.32 -33.66 8.17
N THR A 42 -24.14 -32.63 7.90
CA THR A 42 -24.99 -31.85 8.82
C THR A 42 -24.39 -31.50 10.18
N THR A 43 -23.73 -30.35 10.24
CA THR A 43 -23.47 -29.64 11.50
C THR A 43 -24.19 -28.29 11.44
N LYS A 44 -24.96 -27.97 12.47
CA LYS A 44 -25.61 -26.66 12.64
C LYS A 44 -24.58 -25.56 12.35
N ILE A 45 -24.92 -24.63 11.47
CA ILE A 45 -24.07 -23.50 11.12
C ILE A 45 -23.96 -22.62 12.38
N ASN A 46 -22.91 -22.83 13.18
CA ASN A 46 -22.52 -21.84 14.18
C ASN A 46 -22.25 -20.52 13.41
N PRO A 47 -22.76 -19.37 13.88
CA PRO A 47 -22.44 -18.10 13.24
C PRO A 47 -20.91 -17.96 13.17
N LEU A 48 -20.40 -17.57 12.01
CA LEU A 48 -18.96 -17.33 11.85
C LEU A 48 -18.49 -16.40 12.97
N PRO A 49 -17.38 -16.71 13.66
CA PRO A 49 -16.87 -15.84 14.72
C PRO A 49 -16.67 -14.42 14.16
N LYS A 50 -17.14 -13.40 14.90
CA LYS A 50 -17.00 -11.99 14.50
C LYS A 50 -15.51 -11.71 14.23
N LYS A 51 -15.21 -11.24 13.01
CA LYS A 51 -13.83 -10.92 12.61
C LYS A 51 -13.53 -9.48 12.97
N LEU A 52 -12.41 -9.25 13.63
CA LEU A 52 -11.92 -7.91 13.92
C LEU A 52 -11.59 -7.16 12.62
N LYS A 53 -12.12 -5.95 12.50
CA LYS A 53 -11.95 -5.04 11.36
C LYS A 53 -11.06 -3.87 11.75
N CYS A 54 -10.35 -3.34 10.76
CA CYS A 54 -9.59 -2.11 10.90
C CYS A 54 -10.45 -0.95 10.37
N PHE A 55 -10.59 0.11 11.16
CA PHE A 55 -11.35 1.30 10.86
C PHE A 55 -10.44 2.52 10.91
N ARG A 56 -10.76 3.52 10.09
CA ARG A 56 -10.12 4.82 10.08
C ARG A 56 -11.10 5.86 10.58
N ILE A 57 -10.69 6.63 11.58
CA ILE A 57 -11.47 7.73 12.15
C ILE A 57 -10.81 9.04 11.69
N ARG A 58 -11.58 9.92 11.04
CA ARG A 58 -11.09 11.16 10.43
C ARG A 58 -11.72 12.38 11.08
N GLY A 59 -10.99 13.50 11.06
CA GLY A 59 -11.49 14.80 11.51
C GLY A 59 -11.40 15.03 13.02
N ILE A 60 -10.65 14.19 13.73
CA ILE A 60 -10.43 14.32 15.17
C ILE A 60 -9.70 15.66 15.45
N PRO A 61 -10.15 16.48 16.41
CA PRO A 61 -9.46 17.73 16.77
C PRO A 61 -8.03 17.50 17.29
N ILE A 62 -7.10 18.42 17.01
CA ILE A 62 -5.66 18.28 17.33
C ILE A 62 -5.35 18.15 18.83
N GLU A 63 -6.22 18.71 19.67
CA GLU A 63 -6.16 18.67 21.13
C GLU A 63 -6.63 17.33 21.72
N THR A 64 -7.23 16.46 20.90
CA THR A 64 -7.73 15.15 21.37
C THR A 64 -6.55 14.27 21.74
N THR A 65 -6.54 13.77 22.97
CA THR A 65 -5.53 12.82 23.43
C THR A 65 -5.94 11.39 23.08
N LYS A 66 -4.97 10.48 22.99
CA LYS A 66 -5.26 9.04 22.85
C LYS A 66 -6.21 8.56 23.96
N LYS A 67 -5.93 8.92 25.21
CA LYS A 67 -6.73 8.54 26.39
C LYS A 67 -8.18 9.02 26.28
N SER A 68 -8.42 10.29 25.93
CA SER A 68 -9.79 10.81 25.79
C SER A 68 -10.57 10.12 24.68
N LEU A 69 -9.91 9.76 23.58
CA LEU A 69 -10.55 9.01 22.49
C LEU A 69 -10.85 7.56 22.89
N GLU A 70 -9.96 6.93 23.68
CA GLU A 70 -10.21 5.60 24.26
C GLU A 70 -11.40 5.61 25.23
N GLU A 71 -11.53 6.64 26.08
CA GLU A 71 -12.68 6.81 26.98
C GLU A 71 -14.00 7.04 26.23
N GLU A 72 -13.97 7.73 25.07
CA GLU A 72 -15.13 7.85 24.19
C GLU A 72 -15.50 6.51 23.54
N LEU A 73 -14.49 5.77 23.05
CA LEU A 73 -14.67 4.43 22.48
C LEU A 73 -15.25 3.45 23.50
N MET A 74 -14.76 3.45 24.74
CA MET A 74 -15.30 2.59 25.81
C MET A 74 -16.79 2.88 26.09
N ARG A 75 -17.25 4.13 25.89
CA ARG A 75 -18.66 4.50 26.07
C ARG A 75 -19.53 4.08 24.88
N CYS A 76 -19.02 4.17 23.64
CA CYS A 76 -19.81 3.94 22.43
C CYS A 76 -19.63 2.53 21.81
N LEU A 77 -18.61 1.79 22.21
CA LEU A 77 -18.34 0.41 21.81
C LEU A 77 -18.23 -0.49 23.05
N PRO A 78 -19.31 -1.19 23.44
CA PRO A 78 -19.29 -2.13 24.56
C PRO A 78 -18.26 -3.26 24.40
N THR A 79 -17.88 -3.57 23.15
CA THR A 79 -16.86 -4.59 22.84
C THR A 79 -15.43 -4.04 22.85
N TYR A 80 -15.23 -2.76 23.12
CA TYR A 80 -13.89 -2.17 23.20
C TYR A 80 -13.17 -2.73 24.43
N GLY A 81 -12.04 -3.40 24.22
CA GLY A 81 -11.31 -4.11 25.26
C GLY A 81 -9.86 -4.37 24.86
N SER A 82 -9.21 -5.34 25.50
CA SER A 82 -7.78 -5.65 25.31
C SER A 82 -7.40 -6.03 23.87
N ASP A 83 -8.36 -6.50 23.08
CA ASP A 83 -8.17 -6.88 21.68
C ASP A 83 -8.27 -5.68 20.72
N CYS A 84 -8.68 -4.51 21.21
CA CYS A 84 -8.75 -3.29 20.44
C CYS A 84 -7.47 -2.47 20.60
N SER A 85 -6.94 -1.97 19.50
CA SER A 85 -5.85 -1.00 19.51
C SER A 85 -6.24 0.25 18.75
N ILE A 86 -5.78 1.40 19.27
CA ILE A 86 -5.91 2.67 18.58
C ILE A 86 -4.54 3.34 18.44
N THR A 87 -4.27 3.81 17.23
CA THR A 87 -3.19 4.75 16.96
C THR A 87 -3.77 6.09 16.59
N LEU A 88 -3.07 7.16 16.95
CA LEU A 88 -3.46 8.53 16.67
C LEU A 88 -2.26 9.22 16.04
N ALA A 89 -2.45 9.85 14.88
CA ALA A 89 -1.39 10.53 14.18
C ALA A 89 -1.92 11.78 13.47
N ARG A 90 -1.05 12.78 13.28
CA ARG A 90 -1.45 14.05 12.68
C ARG A 90 -1.78 13.88 11.21
N SER A 91 -2.92 14.45 10.82
CA SER A 91 -3.39 14.50 9.43
C SER A 91 -3.31 15.91 8.82
N SER A 92 -3.29 16.94 9.65
CA SER A 92 -3.04 18.33 9.29
C SER A 92 -2.56 19.13 10.51
N SER A 93 -2.32 20.43 10.35
CA SER A 93 -2.02 21.34 11.47
C SER A 93 -3.11 21.41 12.55
N THR A 94 -4.35 21.03 12.23
CA THR A 94 -5.51 21.17 13.13
C THR A 94 -6.30 19.89 13.35
N ARG A 95 -5.92 18.79 12.70
CA ARG A 95 -6.67 17.52 12.75
C ARG A 95 -5.78 16.31 12.91
N LEU A 96 -6.26 15.34 13.67
CA LEU A 96 -5.74 14.00 13.82
C LEU A 96 -6.56 13.00 13.01
N MET A 97 -5.95 11.86 12.78
CA MET A 97 -6.58 10.67 12.24
C MET A 97 -6.21 9.49 13.14
N ALA A 98 -7.16 8.58 13.34
CA ALA A 98 -6.93 7.38 14.11
C ALA A 98 -7.15 6.12 13.30
N THR A 99 -6.37 5.09 13.61
CA THR A 99 -6.61 3.72 13.12
C THR A 99 -7.06 2.89 14.31
N LEU A 100 -8.25 2.30 14.22
CA LEU A 100 -8.90 1.52 15.27
C LEU A 100 -9.11 0.09 14.80
N ASN A 101 -8.76 -0.89 15.62
CA ASN A 101 -9.22 -2.27 15.42
C ASN A 101 -10.40 -2.60 16.33
N SER A 102 -11.53 -3.00 15.74
CA SER A 102 -12.77 -3.30 16.46
C SER A 102 -13.62 -4.35 15.73
N PHE A 103 -14.48 -5.07 16.46
CA PHE A 103 -15.45 -6.00 15.88
C PHE A 103 -16.63 -5.30 15.23
N GLU A 104 -16.92 -4.07 15.67
CA GLU A 104 -18.07 -3.27 15.29
C GLU A 104 -17.63 -1.85 14.95
N THR A 105 -18.38 -1.20 14.04
CA THR A 105 -18.13 0.20 13.69
C THR A 105 -18.49 1.07 14.90
N PRO A 106 -17.59 1.90 15.42
CA PRO A 106 -17.92 2.79 16.52
C PRO A 106 -18.99 3.80 16.12
N ASN A 107 -19.89 4.12 17.05
CA ASN A 107 -20.83 5.22 16.89
C ASN A 107 -20.20 6.51 17.45
N LEU A 108 -19.40 7.19 16.64
CA LEU A 108 -18.75 8.45 16.99
C LEU A 108 -19.29 9.59 16.12
N SER A 109 -19.12 10.83 16.59
CA SER A 109 -19.42 12.04 15.81
C SER A 109 -18.43 12.30 14.67
N TYR A 110 -17.44 11.43 14.50
CA TYR A 110 -16.39 11.51 13.49
C TYR A 110 -16.72 10.72 12.22
N THR A 111 -16.07 11.07 11.12
CA THR A 111 -16.17 10.29 9.88
C THR A 111 -15.36 9.00 10.03
N ILE A 112 -16.03 7.85 9.86
CA ILE A 112 -15.42 6.53 9.94
C ILE A 112 -15.48 5.85 8.57
N ASP A 113 -14.36 5.29 8.12
CA ASP A 113 -14.29 4.46 6.93
C ASP A 113 -13.44 3.21 7.17
N HIS A 114 -13.54 2.25 6.25
CA HIS A 114 -12.79 0.99 6.32
C HIS A 114 -12.02 0.68 5.02
N ASP A 115 -12.08 1.57 4.03
CA ASP A 115 -11.41 1.39 2.74
C ASP A 115 -10.01 2.02 2.72
N PHE A 116 -9.75 2.98 3.62
CA PHE A 116 -8.45 3.64 3.77
C PHE A 116 -7.97 4.38 2.50
N LEU A 117 -8.90 4.89 1.68
CA LEU A 117 -8.56 5.67 0.48
C LEU A 117 -7.84 6.98 0.84
N GLY A 118 -6.80 7.34 0.09
CA GLY A 118 -5.91 8.46 0.36
C GLY A 118 -4.79 8.13 1.37
N VAL A 119 -4.08 9.16 1.82
CA VAL A 119 -3.04 9.02 2.85
C VAL A 119 -3.65 8.75 4.22
N THR A 120 -3.15 7.71 4.89
CA THR A 120 -3.46 7.37 6.27
C THR A 120 -2.16 7.37 7.09
N PRO A 121 -1.95 8.33 8.00
CA PRO A 121 -0.84 8.26 8.93
C PRO A 121 -1.09 7.17 9.98
N LEU A 122 -0.10 6.29 10.16
CA LEU A 122 -0.16 5.18 11.12
C LEU A 122 0.65 5.46 12.37
N PHE A 123 1.71 6.24 12.21
CA PHE A 123 2.61 6.67 13.27
C PHE A 123 3.24 8.01 12.91
N GLU A 124 3.37 8.88 13.90
CA GLU A 124 4.12 10.12 13.80
C GLU A 124 5.18 10.11 14.91
N GLY A 125 6.42 9.81 14.53
CA GLY A 125 7.55 9.90 15.43
C GLY A 125 7.79 11.33 15.91
N ASP A 126 8.52 11.47 17.02
CA ASP A 126 8.97 12.76 17.53
C ASP A 126 9.95 13.39 16.52
N GLU A 127 9.66 14.63 16.12
CA GLU A 127 10.41 15.40 15.11
C GLU A 127 10.85 14.55 13.90
N PRO A 128 9.89 14.07 13.08
CA PRO A 128 10.22 13.06 12.10
C PRO A 128 11.19 13.61 11.05
N PHE A 129 12.26 12.86 10.77
CA PHE A 129 13.26 13.24 9.76
C PHE A 129 12.94 12.68 8.37
N VAL A 130 12.00 11.73 8.27
CA VAL A 130 11.61 11.05 7.02
C VAL A 130 10.14 10.66 7.06
N ASP A 131 9.45 10.78 5.93
CA ASP A 131 8.12 10.21 5.69
C ASP A 131 8.30 8.89 4.90
N ILE A 132 7.85 7.77 5.46
CA ILE A 132 7.87 6.44 4.81
C ILE A 132 6.46 6.11 4.33
N VAL A 133 6.28 6.02 3.01
CA VAL A 133 4.97 5.83 2.38
C VAL A 133 4.87 4.41 1.79
N PHE A 134 3.96 3.62 2.36
CA PHE A 134 3.61 2.29 1.91
C PHE A 134 2.50 2.36 0.85
N VAL A 135 2.79 1.86 -0.35
CA VAL A 135 1.89 1.90 -1.51
C VAL A 135 1.56 0.45 -1.93
N PRO A 136 0.33 -0.04 -1.70
CA PRO A 136 -0.05 -1.42 -2.00
C PRO A 136 -0.20 -1.66 -3.51
N GLY A 137 -0.30 -2.94 -3.87
CA GLY A 137 -0.59 -3.36 -5.24
C GLY A 137 -2.09 -3.31 -5.58
N LEU A 138 -2.41 -3.64 -6.82
CA LEU A 138 -3.79 -3.76 -7.30
C LEU A 138 -4.56 -4.84 -6.50
N GLY A 139 -5.88 -4.67 -6.34
CA GLY A 139 -6.73 -5.61 -5.61
C GLY A 139 -6.42 -5.76 -4.12
N SER A 140 -5.64 -4.85 -3.52
CA SER A 140 -5.10 -5.03 -2.17
C SER A 140 -5.57 -3.93 -1.21
N HIS A 141 -6.03 -4.33 -0.02
CA HIS A 141 -6.42 -3.39 1.03
C HIS A 141 -5.18 -2.68 1.61
N PRO A 142 -5.16 -1.34 1.78
CA PRO A 142 -3.96 -0.60 2.19
C PRO A 142 -3.36 -1.04 3.53
N ILE A 143 -4.20 -1.26 4.54
CA ILE A 143 -3.76 -1.83 5.83
C ILE A 143 -3.62 -3.36 5.77
N GLY A 144 -4.60 -4.05 5.20
CA GLY A 144 -4.61 -5.52 5.12
C GLY A 144 -3.42 -6.13 4.39
N SER A 145 -2.81 -5.41 3.45
CA SER A 145 -1.60 -5.83 2.72
C SER A 145 -0.40 -6.07 3.64
N PHE A 146 -0.38 -5.41 4.80
CA PHE A 146 0.71 -5.46 5.77
C PHE A 146 0.27 -6.11 7.09
N LYS A 147 -0.85 -6.82 7.08
CA LYS A 147 -1.40 -7.51 8.25
C LYS A 147 -0.95 -8.98 8.28
N ALA A 148 -0.51 -9.46 9.43
CA ALA A 148 -0.19 -10.88 9.65
C ALA A 148 -1.42 -11.76 9.43
N LYS A 149 -1.19 -12.95 8.89
CA LYS A 149 -2.27 -13.92 8.69
C LYS A 149 -2.78 -14.40 10.05
N HIS A 150 -4.10 -14.42 10.24
CA HIS A 150 -4.79 -14.90 11.45
C HIS A 150 -4.54 -14.13 12.76
N LYS A 151 -3.85 -12.99 12.72
CA LYS A 151 -3.68 -12.09 13.87
C LYS A 151 -4.09 -10.67 13.51
N ASP A 152 -4.49 -9.90 14.51
CA ASP A 152 -4.72 -8.47 14.34
C ASP A 152 -3.44 -7.64 14.50
N TYR A 153 -2.44 -7.99 13.71
CA TYR A 153 -1.11 -7.39 13.81
C TYR A 153 -0.70 -6.85 12.44
N VAL A 154 -0.48 -5.54 12.37
CA VAL A 154 -0.09 -4.79 11.18
C VAL A 154 1.33 -4.30 11.41
N TRP A 155 2.32 -4.97 10.83
CA TRP A 155 3.73 -4.77 11.22
C TRP A 155 4.24 -3.33 10.96
N ILE A 156 3.72 -2.66 9.91
CA ILE A 156 4.05 -1.24 9.62
C ILE A 156 3.51 -0.27 10.68
N ARG A 157 2.52 -0.70 11.48
CA ARG A 157 1.93 0.07 12.58
C ARG A 157 2.43 -0.40 13.94
N ASP A 158 2.65 -1.70 14.10
CA ASP A 158 2.85 -2.33 15.41
C ASP A 158 4.32 -2.64 15.75
N SER A 159 5.23 -2.64 14.77
CA SER A 159 6.66 -2.90 15.01
C SER A 159 7.60 -1.90 14.35
N LEU A 160 7.31 -1.47 13.12
CA LEU A 160 8.15 -0.50 12.44
C LEU A 160 8.35 0.82 13.23
N PRO A 161 7.34 1.36 13.96
CA PRO A 161 7.56 2.52 14.83
C PRO A 161 8.61 2.31 15.92
N THR A 162 8.75 1.09 16.44
CA THR A 162 9.76 0.78 17.45
C THR A 162 11.16 0.72 16.84
N ASP A 163 11.26 0.20 15.61
CA ASP A 163 12.54 0.08 14.91
C ASP A 163 13.04 1.44 14.35
N ILE A 164 12.12 2.36 14.03
CA ILE A 164 12.41 3.70 13.50
C ILE A 164 11.49 4.75 14.16
N SER A 165 11.73 5.04 15.44
CA SER A 165 10.89 5.91 16.27
C SER A 165 10.83 7.38 15.82
N SER A 166 11.80 7.85 15.04
CA SER A 166 11.85 9.23 14.50
C SER A 166 11.42 9.31 13.02
N ALA A 167 10.64 8.34 12.54
CA ALA A 167 10.01 8.39 11.21
C ALA A 167 8.50 8.65 11.32
N ARG A 168 7.92 9.21 10.26
CA ARG A 168 6.47 9.19 10.05
C ARG A 168 6.14 8.04 9.11
N ILE A 169 5.18 7.20 9.51
CA ILE A 169 4.77 6.04 8.71
C ILE A 169 3.39 6.30 8.13
N LEU A 170 3.28 6.22 6.81
CA LEU A 170 2.09 6.51 6.04
C LEU A 170 1.70 5.29 5.20
N ALA A 171 0.42 4.95 5.17
CA ALA A 171 -0.14 4.07 4.15
C ALA A 171 -0.92 4.90 3.13
N TYR A 172 -0.84 4.55 1.85
CA TYR A 172 -1.65 5.16 0.81
C TYR A 172 -2.67 4.15 0.27
N GLY A 173 -3.94 4.51 0.29
CA GLY A 173 -4.99 3.77 -0.41
C GLY A 173 -5.45 4.45 -1.68
N TYR A 174 -5.78 3.65 -2.66
CA TYR A 174 -6.44 4.06 -3.90
C TYR A 174 -7.51 3.02 -4.22
N ASP A 175 -8.39 3.32 -5.16
CA ASP A 175 -9.35 2.33 -5.61
C ASP A 175 -8.60 1.17 -6.26
N THR A 176 -8.63 0.03 -5.57
CA THR A 176 -7.98 -1.21 -5.98
C THR A 176 -9.00 -2.21 -6.53
N SER A 177 -10.26 -1.82 -6.67
CA SER A 177 -11.35 -2.71 -7.05
C SER A 177 -11.21 -3.19 -8.50
N ILE A 178 -10.69 -4.40 -8.65
CA ILE A 178 -10.73 -5.13 -9.92
C ILE A 178 -12.14 -5.66 -10.25
N LEU A 179 -13.04 -5.68 -9.24
CA LEU A 179 -14.41 -6.17 -9.39
C LEU A 179 -15.38 -5.08 -9.85
N ASP A 180 -15.05 -3.80 -9.63
CA ASP A 180 -15.83 -2.70 -10.17
C ASP A 180 -15.54 -2.55 -11.67
N ARG A 181 -16.39 -3.19 -12.46
CA ARG A 181 -16.34 -3.15 -13.93
C ARG A 181 -16.65 -1.77 -14.50
N ASN A 182 -17.17 -0.84 -13.72
CA ASN A 182 -17.47 0.53 -14.17
C ASN A 182 -16.34 1.51 -13.86
N ALA A 183 -15.30 1.09 -13.13
CA ALA A 183 -14.15 1.94 -12.84
C ALA A 183 -13.31 2.17 -14.11
N LYS A 184 -13.35 3.41 -14.63
CA LYS A 184 -12.55 3.85 -15.79
C LYS A 184 -11.38 4.71 -15.32
N GLN A 185 -10.47 4.13 -14.53
CA GLN A 185 -9.26 4.83 -14.08
C GLN A 185 -8.04 4.25 -14.78
N SER A 186 -7.25 5.13 -15.42
CA SER A 186 -5.93 4.74 -15.92
C SER A 186 -4.89 4.80 -14.79
N ILE A 187 -3.76 4.13 -14.98
CA ILE A 187 -2.61 4.21 -14.08
C ILE A 187 -2.11 5.66 -13.95
N SER A 188 -2.19 6.46 -15.02
CA SER A 188 -1.83 7.88 -14.98
C SER A 188 -2.79 8.69 -14.10
N ASP A 189 -4.09 8.39 -14.12
CA ASP A 189 -5.07 9.07 -13.26
C ASP A 189 -4.87 8.69 -11.78
N LEU A 190 -4.62 7.41 -11.51
CA LEU A 190 -4.24 6.95 -10.17
C LEU A 190 -2.94 7.61 -9.69
N ALA A 191 -1.95 7.77 -10.55
CA ALA A 191 -0.68 8.42 -10.22
C ALA A 191 -0.85 9.92 -9.92
N LYS A 192 -1.71 10.63 -10.68
CA LYS A 192 -2.08 12.03 -10.38
C LYS A 192 -2.78 12.14 -9.02
N ALA A 193 -3.75 11.26 -8.76
CA ALA A 193 -4.45 11.24 -7.47
C ALA A 193 -3.50 10.94 -6.30
N PHE A 194 -2.55 10.01 -6.49
CA PHE A 194 -1.49 9.72 -5.52
C PHE A 194 -0.60 10.95 -5.26
N LEU A 195 -0.07 11.56 -6.32
CA LEU A 195 0.76 12.75 -6.24
C LEU A 195 0.04 13.89 -5.48
N SER A 196 -1.19 14.21 -5.89
CA SER A 196 -2.00 15.26 -5.26
C SER A 196 -2.29 14.94 -3.79
N SER A 197 -2.61 13.69 -3.45
CA SER A 197 -2.91 13.29 -2.07
C SER A 197 -1.68 13.41 -1.17
N VAL A 198 -0.51 12.96 -1.62
CA VAL A 198 0.74 13.07 -0.85
C VAL A 198 1.16 14.53 -0.70
N ILE A 199 1.10 15.34 -1.76
CA ILE A 199 1.38 16.78 -1.69
C ILE A 199 0.46 17.48 -0.70
N ALA A 200 -0.87 17.24 -0.79
CA ALA A 200 -1.83 17.89 0.08
C ALA A 200 -1.59 17.52 1.55
N PHE A 201 -1.34 16.24 1.85
CA PHE A 201 -1.02 15.78 3.20
C PHE A 201 0.26 16.44 3.74
N ARG A 202 1.30 16.52 2.93
CA ARG A 202 2.59 17.09 3.35
C ARG A 202 2.52 18.59 3.53
N SER A 203 1.79 19.31 2.68
CA SER A 203 1.51 20.73 2.88
C SER A 203 0.73 20.96 4.18
N ALA A 204 -0.36 20.20 4.39
CA ALA A 204 -1.20 20.28 5.59
C ALA A 204 -0.44 19.97 6.89
N THR A 205 0.61 19.14 6.83
CA THR A 205 1.43 18.75 7.98
C THR A 205 2.79 19.45 8.04
N LYS A 206 3.01 20.49 7.21
CA LYS A 206 4.26 21.27 7.12
C LYS A 206 5.52 20.40 6.88
N ALA A 207 5.38 19.38 6.05
CA ALA A 207 6.40 18.37 5.77
C ALA A 207 6.86 18.33 4.29
N SER A 208 6.56 19.36 3.48
CA SER A 208 6.81 19.38 2.02
C SER A 208 8.26 19.13 1.60
N GLN A 209 9.24 19.45 2.45
CA GLN A 209 10.68 19.26 2.17
C GLN A 209 11.28 18.02 2.85
N ARG A 210 10.54 17.37 3.75
CA ARG A 210 11.05 16.19 4.48
C ARG A 210 11.38 15.06 3.50
N PRO A 211 12.51 14.37 3.62
CA PRO A 211 12.79 13.19 2.81
C PRO A 211 11.64 12.18 2.76
N LEU A 212 11.42 11.60 1.57
CA LEU A 212 10.45 10.54 1.31
C LEU A 212 11.16 9.22 1.01
N ILE A 213 10.66 8.15 1.61
CA ILE A 213 10.95 6.78 1.23
C ILE A 213 9.64 6.12 0.80
N PHE A 214 9.60 5.58 -0.42
CA PHE A 214 8.47 4.81 -0.92
C PHE A 214 8.75 3.32 -0.80
N VAL A 215 7.81 2.60 -0.17
CA VAL A 215 7.76 1.13 -0.16
C VAL A 215 6.56 0.73 -1.00
N ALA A 216 6.82 0.39 -2.26
CA ALA A 216 5.78 0.24 -3.26
C ALA A 216 5.73 -1.19 -3.81
N HIS A 217 4.55 -1.80 -3.75
CA HIS A 217 4.32 -3.18 -4.19
C HIS A 217 3.55 -3.23 -5.50
N SER A 218 3.99 -4.06 -6.45
CA SER A 218 3.33 -4.32 -7.72
C SER A 218 2.92 -3.02 -8.44
N LEU A 219 1.64 -2.85 -8.78
CA LEU A 219 1.10 -1.63 -9.40
C LEU A 219 1.47 -0.35 -8.65
N GLY A 220 1.56 -0.38 -7.32
CA GLY A 220 1.94 0.78 -6.52
C GLY A 220 3.29 1.36 -6.92
N GLY A 221 4.23 0.53 -7.37
CA GLY A 221 5.52 1.00 -7.88
C GLY A 221 5.41 1.76 -9.20
N LEU A 222 4.51 1.35 -10.09
CA LEU A 222 4.23 2.08 -11.33
C LEU A 222 3.57 3.43 -11.03
N LEU A 223 2.67 3.50 -10.04
CA LEU A 223 2.08 4.77 -9.59
C LEU A 223 3.15 5.75 -9.09
N VAL A 224 4.09 5.28 -8.26
CA VAL A 224 5.19 6.10 -7.76
C VAL A 224 6.06 6.61 -8.91
N LYS A 225 6.41 5.75 -9.87
CA LYS A 225 7.22 6.13 -11.05
C LYS A 225 6.54 7.20 -11.89
N GLU A 226 5.27 7.00 -12.19
CA GLU A 226 4.49 7.94 -13.00
C GLU A 226 4.26 9.27 -12.26
N ALA A 227 4.01 9.23 -10.94
CA ALA A 227 3.89 10.43 -10.12
C ALA A 227 5.19 11.25 -10.06
N LEU A 228 6.35 10.59 -9.96
CA LEU A 228 7.66 11.25 -10.05
C LEU A 228 7.85 11.93 -11.41
N TYR A 229 7.45 11.27 -12.50
CA TYR A 229 7.52 11.85 -13.83
C TYR A 229 6.61 13.08 -13.98
N ILE A 230 5.34 12.96 -13.57
CA ILE A 230 4.38 14.07 -13.58
C ILE A 230 4.92 15.26 -12.77
N ALA A 231 5.44 15.00 -11.57
CA ALA A 231 6.02 16.04 -10.71
C ALA A 231 7.23 16.72 -11.37
N MET A 232 8.12 15.95 -12.00
CA MET A 232 9.32 16.44 -12.70
C MET A 232 8.97 17.35 -13.88
N ILE A 233 8.03 16.93 -14.75
CA ILE A 233 7.65 17.72 -15.94
C ILE A 233 6.82 18.96 -15.56
N SER A 234 6.12 18.90 -14.43
CA SER A 234 5.33 20.01 -13.88
C SER A 234 6.17 20.95 -13.00
N GLY A 235 7.49 21.02 -13.21
CA GLY A 235 8.47 21.69 -12.35
C GLY A 235 8.33 23.21 -12.17
N LYS A 236 7.23 23.82 -12.65
CA LYS A 236 6.80 25.19 -12.31
C LYS A 236 5.98 25.27 -11.02
N ASN A 237 5.31 24.18 -10.63
CA ASN A 237 4.57 24.11 -9.37
C ASN A 237 5.54 23.78 -8.22
N PRO A 238 5.71 24.66 -7.21
CA PRO A 238 6.61 24.42 -6.08
C PRO A 238 6.34 23.10 -5.35
N ASP A 239 5.08 22.72 -5.16
CA ASP A 239 4.73 21.49 -4.45
C ASP A 239 5.17 20.23 -5.22
N ASN A 240 5.10 20.27 -6.56
CA ASN A 240 5.60 19.20 -7.41
C ASN A 240 7.13 19.13 -7.39
N VAL A 241 7.79 20.30 -7.40
CA VAL A 241 9.24 20.39 -7.25
C VAL A 241 9.68 19.80 -5.91
N ASP A 242 8.96 20.13 -4.84
CA ASP A 242 9.21 19.65 -3.50
C ASP A 242 9.00 18.14 -3.39
N PHE A 243 7.89 17.62 -3.91
CA PHE A 243 7.64 16.17 -3.98
C PHE A 243 8.78 15.44 -4.70
N PHE A 244 9.18 15.93 -5.89
CA PHE A 244 10.22 15.30 -6.69
C PHE A 244 11.59 15.36 -5.99
N LYS A 245 12.00 16.54 -5.51
CA LYS A 245 13.30 16.74 -4.86
C LYS A 245 13.41 16.06 -3.50
N SER A 246 12.29 15.92 -2.79
CA SER A 246 12.27 15.23 -1.50
C SER A 246 12.17 13.71 -1.61
N SER A 247 11.89 13.17 -2.81
CA SER A 247 11.88 11.73 -3.07
C SER A 247 13.30 11.19 -3.05
N TYR A 248 13.60 10.31 -2.09
CA TYR A 248 14.95 9.77 -1.88
C TYR A 248 15.00 8.26 -2.06
N GLY A 249 14.29 7.50 -1.22
CA GLY A 249 14.34 6.03 -1.24
C GLY A 249 13.20 5.44 -2.05
N LEU A 250 13.51 4.57 -3.01
CA LEU A 250 12.52 3.85 -3.82
C LEU A 250 12.72 2.35 -3.65
N MET A 251 11.83 1.71 -2.88
CA MET A 251 11.84 0.26 -2.67
C MET A 251 10.68 -0.37 -3.42
N PHE A 252 11.01 -1.11 -4.48
CA PHE A 252 10.06 -1.70 -5.41
C PHE A 252 9.95 -3.21 -5.18
N PHE A 253 8.76 -3.69 -4.80
CA PHE A 253 8.50 -5.12 -4.56
C PHE A 253 7.61 -5.68 -5.67
N GLY A 254 8.15 -6.55 -6.50
CA GLY A 254 7.38 -7.22 -7.57
C GLY A 254 6.70 -6.25 -8.54
N VAL A 255 7.34 -5.12 -8.85
CA VAL A 255 6.76 -4.10 -9.75
C VAL A 255 6.86 -4.60 -11.20
N PRO A 256 5.76 -4.70 -11.96
CA PRO A 256 5.76 -5.29 -13.29
C PRO A 256 6.28 -4.30 -14.34
N ASN A 257 7.59 -4.01 -14.35
CA ASN A 257 8.17 -3.01 -15.27
C ASN A 257 8.19 -3.45 -16.73
N LEU A 258 8.21 -4.76 -16.96
CA LEU A 258 8.15 -5.34 -18.30
C LEU A 258 6.81 -6.02 -18.58
N GLY A 259 6.01 -6.28 -17.55
CA GLY A 259 4.72 -6.93 -17.69
C GLY A 259 4.35 -7.77 -16.49
N LEU A 260 3.07 -8.13 -16.44
CA LEU A 260 2.43 -8.99 -15.48
C LEU A 260 1.90 -10.23 -16.22
N ASN A 261 2.33 -11.42 -15.80
CA ASN A 261 1.82 -12.69 -16.31
C ASN A 261 0.62 -13.14 -15.46
N ASN A 262 -0.56 -12.57 -15.69
CA ASN A 262 -1.75 -12.94 -14.93
C ASN A 262 -3.01 -13.05 -15.80
N LYS A 263 -3.11 -14.16 -16.53
CA LYS A 263 -4.27 -14.48 -17.39
C LYS A 263 -5.60 -14.50 -16.62
N ALA A 264 -5.57 -14.84 -15.34
CA ALA A 264 -6.78 -14.86 -14.51
C ALA A 264 -7.33 -13.46 -14.18
N LEU A 265 -6.45 -12.45 -14.03
CA LEU A 265 -6.90 -11.06 -13.87
C LEU A 265 -7.66 -10.57 -15.11
N MET A 266 -7.18 -10.90 -16.31
CA MET A 266 -7.88 -10.58 -17.56
C MET A 266 -9.29 -11.19 -17.60
N GLN A 267 -9.47 -12.43 -17.14
CA GLN A 267 -10.79 -13.05 -17.06
C GLN A 267 -11.73 -12.33 -16.08
N ILE A 268 -11.19 -11.81 -14.98
CA ILE A 268 -11.98 -11.08 -13.97
C ILE A 268 -12.55 -9.78 -14.57
N VAL A 269 -11.71 -9.03 -15.29
CA VAL A 269 -12.04 -7.70 -15.83
C VAL A 269 -12.67 -7.72 -17.23
N ALA A 270 -12.68 -8.86 -17.93
CA ALA A 270 -13.16 -8.97 -19.31
C ALA A 270 -14.56 -8.37 -19.52
N GLY A 271 -14.69 -7.42 -20.45
CA GLY A 271 -15.91 -6.68 -20.76
C GLY A 271 -16.23 -5.53 -19.79
N GLY A 272 -15.33 -5.21 -18.85
CA GLY A 272 -15.42 -4.05 -17.96
C GLY A 272 -14.61 -2.86 -18.47
N LEU A 273 -14.91 -1.65 -17.98
CA LEU A 273 -14.17 -0.42 -18.25
C LEU A 273 -12.74 -0.45 -17.69
N ASN A 274 -12.49 -1.28 -16.68
CA ASN A 274 -11.18 -1.50 -16.09
C ASN A 274 -10.29 -2.47 -16.89
N GLU A 275 -10.80 -3.08 -17.96
CA GLU A 275 -10.06 -4.05 -18.78
C GLU A 275 -8.79 -3.45 -19.41
N GLN A 276 -8.87 -2.20 -19.89
CA GLN A 276 -7.73 -1.54 -20.55
C GLN A 276 -6.52 -1.41 -19.62
N MET A 277 -6.75 -1.08 -18.35
CA MET A 277 -5.68 -0.97 -17.36
C MET A 277 -4.94 -2.29 -17.16
N ILE A 278 -5.64 -3.43 -17.21
CA ILE A 278 -5.00 -4.74 -17.11
C ILE A 278 -4.28 -5.09 -18.41
N LYS A 279 -4.85 -4.76 -19.58
CA LYS A 279 -4.18 -4.92 -20.88
C LYS A 279 -2.86 -4.15 -20.95
N ASP A 280 -2.81 -2.95 -20.40
CA ASP A 280 -1.60 -2.13 -20.35
C ASP A 280 -0.47 -2.80 -19.54
N LEU A 281 -0.81 -3.71 -18.62
CA LEU A 281 0.15 -4.44 -17.78
C LEU A 281 0.41 -5.86 -18.28
N GLN A 282 -0.52 -6.47 -19.00
CA GLN A 282 -0.50 -7.89 -19.33
C GLN A 282 0.54 -8.18 -20.42
N VAL A 283 1.37 -9.20 -20.18
CA VAL A 283 2.19 -9.85 -21.20
C VAL A 283 1.82 -11.32 -21.31
N ALA A 284 2.06 -11.92 -22.48
CA ALA A 284 1.66 -13.31 -22.73
C ALA A 284 2.56 -14.32 -22.00
N ASP A 285 3.86 -14.03 -21.92
CA ASP A 285 4.88 -14.75 -21.16
C ASP A 285 6.06 -13.83 -20.80
N GLU A 286 7.12 -14.39 -20.21
CA GLU A 286 8.28 -13.65 -19.71
C GLU A 286 9.21 -13.11 -20.81
N ASP A 287 9.15 -13.68 -22.02
CA ASP A 287 10.02 -13.33 -23.16
C ASP A 287 9.38 -12.31 -24.09
N HIS A 288 8.13 -11.91 -23.83
CA HIS A 288 7.44 -10.88 -24.60
C HIS A 288 7.98 -9.48 -24.29
N GLU A 289 8.05 -8.67 -25.34
CA GLU A 289 8.34 -7.24 -25.19
C GLU A 289 7.28 -6.55 -24.33
N PRO A 290 7.68 -5.57 -23.49
CA PRO A 290 6.74 -4.81 -22.70
C PRO A 290 5.72 -4.10 -23.58
N THR A 291 4.51 -3.90 -23.04
CA THR A 291 3.50 -3.07 -23.70
C THR A 291 4.06 -1.67 -23.96
N GLN A 292 3.49 -0.97 -24.96
CA GLN A 292 3.86 0.42 -25.24
C GLN A 292 3.72 1.30 -23.99
N PHE A 293 2.70 1.05 -23.19
CA PHE A 293 2.45 1.74 -21.93
C PHE A 293 3.61 1.56 -20.92
N LEU A 294 4.02 0.31 -20.66
CA LEU A 294 5.13 0.02 -19.74
C LEU A 294 6.46 0.55 -20.27
N SER A 295 6.68 0.46 -21.58
CA SER A 295 7.83 1.06 -22.24
C SER A 295 7.89 2.58 -22.03
N THR A 296 6.75 3.27 -22.13
CA THR A 296 6.66 4.71 -21.82
C THR A 296 6.98 5.01 -20.36
N ILE A 297 6.40 4.29 -19.39
CA ILE A 297 6.74 4.48 -17.97
C ILE A 297 8.24 4.27 -17.72
N LYS A 298 8.83 3.22 -18.31
CA LYS A 298 10.26 2.92 -18.19
C LYS A 298 11.12 4.08 -18.70
N GLN A 299 10.81 4.64 -19.86
CA GLN A 299 11.56 5.79 -20.42
C GLN A 299 11.37 7.05 -19.59
N ASN A 300 10.14 7.33 -19.14
CA ASN A 300 9.82 8.47 -18.28
C ASN A 300 10.60 8.41 -16.96
N PHE A 301 10.59 7.24 -16.30
CA PHE A 301 11.30 7.04 -15.05
C PHE A 301 12.83 7.12 -15.22
N LYS A 302 13.37 6.66 -16.36
CA LYS A 302 14.79 6.86 -16.70
C LYS A 302 15.15 8.36 -16.76
N GLN A 303 14.26 9.21 -17.28
CA GLN A 303 14.47 10.67 -17.24
C GLN A 303 14.46 11.21 -15.80
N CYS A 304 13.54 10.71 -14.95
CA CYS A 304 13.53 11.06 -13.53
C CYS A 304 14.86 10.75 -12.85
N CYS A 305 15.40 9.54 -13.07
CA CYS A 305 16.66 9.12 -12.44
C CYS A 305 17.89 9.91 -12.92
N LYS A 306 17.83 10.52 -14.12
CA LYS A 306 18.89 11.43 -14.58
C LYS A 306 18.87 12.77 -13.85
N ARG A 307 17.73 13.18 -13.29
CA ARG A 307 17.54 14.48 -12.63
C ARG A 307 17.46 14.39 -11.10
N GLY A 308 16.94 13.29 -10.58
CA GLY A 308 16.80 13.02 -9.14
C GLY A 308 17.95 12.15 -8.61
N GLN A 309 18.19 12.23 -7.30
CA GLN A 309 19.18 11.42 -6.60
C GLN A 309 18.47 10.32 -5.79
N PHE A 310 18.02 9.27 -6.49
CA PHE A 310 17.25 8.20 -5.86
C PHE A 310 18.13 7.04 -5.40
N GLN A 311 17.86 6.53 -4.20
CA GLN A 311 18.34 5.22 -3.76
C GLN A 311 17.29 4.17 -4.11
N ILE A 312 17.54 3.41 -5.18
CA ILE A 312 16.58 2.45 -5.71
C ILE A 312 16.97 1.03 -5.31
N ARG A 313 16.00 0.25 -4.82
CA ARG A 313 16.13 -1.18 -4.54
C ARG A 313 14.91 -1.91 -5.10
N SER A 314 15.15 -2.96 -5.88
CA SER A 314 14.10 -3.80 -6.44
C SER A 314 14.17 -5.20 -5.86
N TYR A 315 13.01 -5.75 -5.52
CA TYR A 315 12.82 -7.06 -4.92
C TYR A 315 11.85 -7.87 -5.77
N TYR A 316 12.10 -9.17 -5.87
CA TYR A 316 11.30 -10.12 -6.65
C TYR A 316 10.99 -11.36 -5.82
N GLU A 317 9.92 -12.06 -6.18
CA GLU A 317 9.52 -13.29 -5.51
C GLU A 317 10.45 -14.45 -5.88
N GLN A 318 10.79 -15.30 -4.91
CA GLN A 318 11.59 -16.51 -5.13
C GLN A 318 10.76 -17.80 -5.09
N LYS A 319 9.46 -17.69 -4.81
CA LYS A 319 8.51 -18.79 -4.79
C LYS A 319 7.30 -18.39 -5.61
N GLU A 320 6.74 -19.35 -6.31
CA GLU A 320 5.50 -19.16 -7.04
C GLU A 320 4.33 -18.86 -6.10
N THR A 321 3.43 -18.01 -6.55
CA THR A 321 2.23 -17.61 -5.83
C THR A 321 1.00 -18.22 -6.50
N GLN A 322 0.04 -18.67 -5.68
CA GLN A 322 -1.20 -19.25 -6.16
C GLN A 322 -2.09 -18.17 -6.79
N MET A 323 -2.45 -18.34 -8.06
CA MET A 323 -3.30 -17.39 -8.78
C MET A 323 -4.71 -17.31 -8.20
N VAL A 324 -5.33 -16.13 -8.36
CA VAL A 324 -6.75 -15.91 -8.04
C VAL A 324 -7.60 -16.43 -9.19
N ARG A 325 -8.71 -17.09 -8.89
CA ARG A 325 -9.73 -17.52 -9.84
C ARG A 325 -11.09 -16.98 -9.41
N LYS A 326 -11.92 -16.59 -10.38
CA LYS A 326 -13.31 -16.18 -10.15
C LYS A 326 -14.21 -17.41 -10.19
N LEU A 327 -15.02 -17.60 -9.15
CA LEU A 327 -16.07 -18.61 -9.10
C LEU A 327 -17.33 -18.11 -9.82
N ASP A 328 -18.23 -19.04 -10.17
CA ASP A 328 -19.50 -18.73 -10.87
C ASP A 328 -20.39 -17.77 -10.07
N ASN A 329 -20.31 -17.82 -8.74
CA ASN A 329 -21.01 -16.91 -7.83
C ASN A 329 -20.36 -15.51 -7.75
N GLY A 330 -19.33 -15.23 -8.56
CA GLY A 330 -18.62 -13.95 -8.60
C GLY A 330 -17.52 -13.77 -7.55
N SER A 331 -17.39 -14.68 -6.58
CA SER A 331 -16.35 -14.59 -5.55
C SER A 331 -14.97 -14.98 -6.08
N LEU A 332 -13.92 -14.44 -5.45
CA LEU A 332 -12.53 -14.70 -5.82
C LEU A 332 -11.90 -15.69 -4.82
N VAL A 333 -11.29 -16.76 -5.33
CA VAL A 333 -10.56 -17.76 -4.54
C VAL A 333 -9.10 -17.83 -4.99
N LYS A 334 -8.18 -18.10 -4.06
CA LYS A 334 -6.75 -18.29 -4.35
C LYS A 334 -6.43 -19.78 -4.49
N ASP A 335 -6.99 -20.42 -5.50
CA ASP A 335 -6.81 -21.85 -5.77
C ASP A 335 -6.32 -22.16 -7.20
N GLY A 336 -5.95 -21.12 -7.96
CA GLY A 336 -5.45 -21.27 -9.33
C GLY A 336 -4.05 -21.90 -9.41
N PRO A 337 -3.48 -22.01 -10.63
CA PRO A 337 -2.13 -22.52 -10.81
C PRO A 337 -1.10 -21.64 -10.09
N LEU A 338 0.01 -22.25 -9.70
CA LEU A 338 1.18 -21.55 -9.20
C LEU A 338 1.89 -20.85 -10.38
N CYS A 339 2.37 -19.64 -10.14
CA CYS A 339 3.18 -18.91 -11.11
C CYS A 339 4.05 -17.85 -10.44
N PHE A 340 5.07 -17.38 -11.16
CA PHE A 340 5.64 -16.06 -10.94
C PHE A 340 4.78 -15.02 -11.68
N MET A 341 3.94 -14.28 -10.96
CA MET A 341 3.11 -13.23 -11.57
C MET A 341 3.98 -12.13 -12.20
N VAL A 342 5.12 -11.84 -11.58
CA VAL A 342 6.11 -10.87 -12.06
C VAL A 342 7.46 -11.58 -12.07
N SER A 343 8.03 -11.76 -13.25
CA SER A 343 9.34 -12.37 -13.41
C SER A 343 10.44 -11.51 -12.76
N LYS A 344 11.58 -12.14 -12.43
CA LYS A 344 12.76 -11.41 -11.93
C LYS A 344 13.17 -10.27 -12.88
N SER A 345 13.13 -10.54 -14.19
CA SER A 345 13.44 -9.52 -15.21
C SER A 345 12.46 -8.35 -15.11
N SER A 346 11.16 -8.64 -15.07
CA SER A 346 10.13 -7.60 -14.95
C SER A 346 10.25 -6.78 -13.67
N ALA A 347 10.58 -7.41 -12.54
CA ALA A 347 10.77 -6.72 -11.26
C ALA A 347 12.03 -5.83 -11.21
N CYS A 348 13.13 -6.26 -11.83
CA CYS A 348 14.43 -5.63 -11.67
C CYS A 348 14.83 -4.69 -12.81
N GLN A 349 14.29 -4.85 -14.03
CA GLN A 349 14.62 -3.99 -15.17
C GLN A 349 13.86 -2.66 -15.11
N ILE A 350 14.28 -1.78 -14.22
CA ILE A 350 13.62 -0.50 -13.93
C ILE A 350 13.97 0.64 -14.90
N GLY A 351 14.87 0.41 -15.86
CA GLY A 351 15.24 1.39 -16.90
C GLY A 351 16.49 2.22 -16.60
N VAL A 352 17.23 1.90 -15.53
CA VAL A 352 18.49 2.55 -15.12
C VAL A 352 19.55 1.55 -14.71
#